data_AF-A0A2K3LFH3-F1
#
_entry.id   AF-A0A2K3LFH3-F1
#
_cell.length_a   1.000
_cell.length_b   1.000
_cell.length_c   1.000
_cell.angle_alpha   90.00
_cell.angle_beta   90.00
_cell.angle_gamma   90.00
#
_symmetry.space_group_name_H-M   'P 1'
#
loop_
_entity.id
_entity.type
_entity.pdbx_description
1 polymer ?
#
loop_
_entity_poly.entity_id
_entity_poly.type
_entity_poly.pdbx_seq_one_letter_code
_entity_poly.pdbx_strand_id
1 'polypeptide(L)'
;MKIDENNLHRAGKIVVQLNGRLNKCGVISPRFDIRVKGVEGWTARLLPSRQFGYIVWTTSAGIMDHEEARRKNAGGKVLGFFY
;
A
#
# COMPACT_ATOMS: atom_id res chain seq x y z
N MET A 1 -13.20 -2.95 -10.63
CA MET A 1 -11.84 -3.25 -11.14
C MET A 1 -11.85 -4.68 -11.59
N LYS A 2 -11.31 -4.98 -12.78
CA LYS A 2 -11.13 -6.36 -13.26
C LYS A 2 -9.64 -6.58 -13.52
N ILE A 3 -9.13 -7.75 -13.16
CA ILE A 3 -7.73 -8.13 -13.36
C ILE A 3 -7.72 -9.31 -14.31
N ASP A 4 -6.89 -9.20 -15.35
CA ASP A 4 -6.64 -10.24 -16.32
C ASP A 4 -5.14 -10.54 -16.32
N GLU A 5 -4.78 -11.82 -16.19
CA GLU A 5 -3.40 -12.29 -16.12
C GLU A 5 -3.09 -13.08 -17.38
N ASN A 6 -2.08 -12.61 -18.12
CA ASN A 6 -1.58 -13.31 -19.29
C ASN A 6 -0.18 -13.87 -18.99
N ASN A 7 -0.06 -15.19 -19.06
CA ASN A 7 1.17 -15.90 -18.75
C ASN A 7 2.04 -16.03 -20.02
N LEU A 8 3.16 -15.31 -20.04
CA LEU A 8 4.16 -15.35 -21.09
C LEU A 8 5.41 -16.05 -20.57
N HIS A 9 6.17 -16.71 -21.47
CA HIS A 9 7.39 -17.47 -21.13
C HIS A 9 8.53 -16.69 -20.45
N ARG A 10 8.40 -15.36 -20.27
CA ARG A 10 9.35 -14.51 -19.54
C ARG A 10 8.74 -14.00 -18.24
N ALA A 11 8.17 -12.80 -18.28
CA ALA A 11 7.45 -12.18 -17.18
C ALA A 11 5.98 -12.09 -17.56
N GLY A 12 5.09 -12.49 -16.64
CA GLY A 12 3.65 -12.36 -16.83
C GLY A 12 3.24 -10.92 -17.08
N LYS A 13 2.15 -10.73 -17.82
CA LYS A 13 1.54 -9.43 -18.05
C LYS A 13 0.24 -9.36 -17.27
N ILE A 14 0.06 -8.30 -16.49
CA ILE A 14 -1.18 -8.04 -15.76
C ILE A 14 -1.89 -6.88 -16.46
N VAL A 15 -3.11 -7.09 -16.90
CA VAL A 15 -3.99 -6.05 -17.44
C VAL A 15 -5.05 -5.73 -16.40
N VAL A 16 -5.14 -4.45 -16.05
CA VAL A 16 -6.07 -3.96 -15.03
C VAL A 16 -7.07 -3.01 -15.67
N GLN A 17 -8.35 -3.33 -15.57
CA GLN A 17 -9.43 -2.41 -15.95
C GLN A 17 -9.87 -1.59 -14.73
N LEU A 18 -9.63 -0.29 -14.80
CA LEU A 18 -10.02 0.68 -13.78
C LEU A 18 -11.51 1.04 -13.91
N ASN A 19 -12.14 1.36 -12.79
CA ASN A 19 -13.52 1.84 -12.71
C ASN A 19 -13.62 3.34 -12.39
N GLY A 20 -12.52 4.09 -12.53
CA GLY A 20 -12.47 5.53 -12.29
C GLY A 20 -12.41 5.98 -10.82
N ARG A 21 -12.17 5.07 -9.86
CA ARG A 21 -12.11 5.43 -8.42
C ARG A 21 -10.72 5.71 -7.86
N LEU A 22 -9.67 5.58 -8.67
CA LEU A 22 -8.28 5.79 -8.24
C LEU A 22 -7.88 7.24 -8.52
N ASN A 23 -7.57 8.00 -7.47
CA ASN A 23 -7.11 9.38 -7.61
C ASN A 23 -5.58 9.44 -7.77
N LYS A 24 -4.86 8.69 -6.93
CA LYS A 24 -3.40 8.61 -6.96
C LYS A 24 -2.91 7.31 -6.33
N CYS A 25 -1.91 6.70 -6.94
CA CYS A 25 -1.08 5.67 -6.31
C CYS A 25 0.40 6.02 -6.47
N GLY A 26 1.22 5.64 -5.49
CA GLY A 26 2.64 5.97 -5.49
C GLY A 26 3.47 5.00 -4.66
N VAL A 27 4.73 4.82 -5.06
CA VAL A 27 5.73 4.05 -4.33
C VAL A 27 6.55 5.00 -3.46
N ILE A 28 6.96 4.53 -2.28
CA ILE A 28 7.89 5.24 -1.40
C ILE A 28 9.26 4.58 -1.50
N SER A 29 10.26 5.36 -1.89
CA SER A 29 11.65 4.94 -2.01
C SER A 29 12.59 5.95 -1.35
N PRO A 30 13.54 5.53 -0.51
CA PRO A 30 13.78 4.15 -0.07
C PRO A 30 12.65 3.62 0.82
N ARG A 31 12.57 2.30 1.00
CA ARG A 31 11.58 1.65 1.87
C ARG A 31 11.97 1.81 3.34
N PHE A 32 11.54 2.93 3.94
CA PHE A 32 11.79 3.26 5.34
C PHE A 32 11.13 2.29 6.32
N ASP A 33 11.80 2.05 7.45
CA ASP A 33 11.22 1.31 8.57
C ASP A 33 10.20 2.15 9.34
N ILE A 34 8.99 1.61 9.51
CA ILE A 34 7.89 2.21 10.23
C ILE A 34 7.53 1.34 11.44
N ARG A 35 7.59 1.95 12.62
CA ARG A 35 7.02 1.37 13.84
C ARG A 35 5.53 1.71 13.92
N VAL A 36 4.75 0.89 14.63
CA VAL A 36 3.30 1.10 14.85
C VAL A 36 2.98 2.49 15.44
N LYS A 37 3.86 3.03 16.29
CA LYS A 37 3.72 4.39 16.84
C LYS A 37 3.93 5.51 15.82
N GLY A 38 4.64 5.23 14.72
CA GLY A 38 4.93 6.21 13.67
C GLY A 38 3.81 6.36 12.64
N VAL A 39 2.79 5.49 12.67
CA VAL A 39 1.76 5.38 11.63
C VAL A 39 1.00 6.67 11.42
N GLU A 40 0.53 7.30 12.50
CA GLU A 40 -0.23 8.55 12.42
C GLU A 40 0.54 9.68 11.73
N GLY A 41 1.85 9.76 11.98
CA GLY A 41 2.72 10.73 11.33
C GLY A 41 2.93 10.46 9.84
N TRP A 42 2.84 9.20 9.39
CA TRP A 42 2.90 8.85 7.98
C TRP A 42 1.56 9.07 7.28
N THR A 43 0.44 8.69 7.91
CA THR A 43 -0.93 8.97 7.46
C THR A 43 -1.12 10.46 7.20
N ALA A 44 -0.74 11.32 8.15
CA ALA A 44 -0.88 12.77 8.01
C ALA A 44 -0.02 13.39 6.89
N ARG A 45 1.07 12.73 6.49
CA ARG A 45 1.98 13.21 5.43
C ARG A 45 1.59 12.73 4.04
N LEU A 46 1.02 11.54 3.94
CA LEU A 46 0.82 10.86 2.65
C LEU A 46 -0.64 10.85 2.18
N LEU A 47 -1.60 10.83 3.12
CA LEU A 47 -3.01 10.69 2.80
C LEU A 47 -3.73 12.05 2.86
N PRO A 48 -4.71 12.31 1.96
CA PRO A 48 -5.44 13.58 1.93
C PRO A 48 -6.27 13.82 3.19
N SER A 49 -6.73 12.76 3.85
CA SER A 49 -7.47 12.83 5.10
C SER A 49 -7.26 11.57 5.95
N ARG A 50 -7.61 11.63 7.23
CA ARG A 50 -7.49 10.48 8.17
C ARG A 50 -8.42 9.31 7.85
N GLN A 51 -9.48 9.56 7.09
CA GLN A 51 -10.53 8.58 6.78
C GLN A 51 -10.49 8.13 5.31
N PHE A 52 -9.46 8.53 4.56
CA PHE A 52 -9.39 8.29 3.12
C PHE A 52 -8.00 7.85 2.67
N GLY A 53 -7.96 6.72 1.97
CA GLY A 53 -6.75 6.15 1.40
C GLY A 53 -6.05 5.15 2.32
N TYR A 54 -5.05 4.48 1.76
CA TYR A 54 -4.28 3.45 2.45
C TYR A 54 -2.79 3.64 2.22
N ILE A 55 -2.01 3.43 3.28
CA ILE A 55 -0.57 3.23 3.22
C ILE A 55 -0.31 1.73 3.33
N VAL A 56 0.50 1.19 2.43
CA VAL A 56 0.83 -0.24 2.36
C VAL A 56 2.28 -0.45 2.78
N TRP A 57 2.52 -1.48 3.59
CA TRP A 57 3.86 -1.86 4.00
C TRP A 57 4.04 -3.37 4.16
N THR A 58 5.28 -3.82 4.18
CA THR A 58 5.64 -5.22 4.45
C THR A 58 5.92 -5.41 5.93
N THR A 59 5.25 -6.38 6.54
CA THR A 59 5.57 -6.88 7.89
C THR A 59 6.10 -8.32 7.80
N SER A 60 6.51 -8.90 8.92
CA SER A 60 6.88 -10.33 8.98
C SER A 60 5.72 -11.28 8.66
N ALA A 61 4.47 -10.84 8.83
CA ALA A 61 3.27 -11.61 8.53
C ALA A 61 2.74 -11.39 7.10
N GLY A 62 3.44 -10.60 6.27
CA GLY A 62 3.06 -10.29 4.90
C GLY A 62 2.79 -8.81 4.62
N ILE A 63 2.28 -8.54 3.43
CA ILE A 63 1.87 -7.20 2.96
C ILE A 63 0.51 -6.87 3.53
N MET A 64 0.37 -5.70 4.13
CA MET A 64 -0.89 -5.21 4.67
C MET A 64 -0.95 -3.69 4.66
N ASP A 65 -2.13 -3.13 4.86
CA ASP A 65 -2.31 -1.72 5.04
C ASP A 65 -2.07 -1.28 6.50
N HIS A 66 -1.96 0.03 6.68
CA HIS A 66 -1.66 0.63 7.97
C HIS A 66 -2.71 0.44 9.07
N GLU A 67 -3.99 0.24 8.73
CA GLU A 67 -5.04 -0.05 9.72
C GLU A 67 -4.90 -1.48 10.25
N GLU A 68 -4.74 -2.44 9.33
CA GLU A 68 -4.54 -3.84 9.70
C GLU A 68 -3.29 -4.02 10.56
N ALA A 69 -2.20 -3.38 10.18
CA ALA A 69 -0.95 -3.46 10.92
C ALA A 69 -1.01 -2.74 12.29
N ARG A 70 -1.79 -1.65 12.42
CA ARG A 70 -2.06 -1.05 13.73
C ARG A 70 -2.82 -2.03 14.63
N ARG A 71 -3.85 -2.69 14.10
CA ARG A 71 -4.63 -3.71 14.83
C ARG A 71 -3.78 -4.91 15.25
N LYS A 72 -2.85 -5.34 14.42
CA LYS A 72 -1.92 -6.45 14.70
C LYS A 72 -0.67 -6.04 15.47
N ASN A 73 -0.53 -4.75 15.81
CA ASN A 73 0.68 -4.18 16.42
C ASN A 73 1.97 -4.58 15.65
N ALA A 74 1.90 -4.57 14.32
CA ALA A 74 2.97 -4.98 13.43
C ALA A 74 3.65 -3.77 12.78
N GLY A 75 4.94 -3.59 13.05
CA GLY A 75 5.80 -2.67 12.29
C GLY A 75 6.30 -3.30 10.99
N GLY A 76 6.96 -2.52 10.16
CA GLY A 76 7.39 -2.99 8.86
C GLY A 76 8.17 -1.98 8.03
N LYS A 77 8.31 -2.27 6.74
CA LYS A 77 8.91 -1.36 5.74
C LYS A 77 7.86 -0.83 4.80
N VAL A 78 7.80 0.49 4.65
CA VAL A 78 6.81 1.14 3.79
C VAL A 78 7.04 0.79 2.31
N LEU A 79 5.95 0.48 1.61
CA LEU A 79 5.96 0.21 0.17
C LEU A 79 5.43 1.40 -0.62
N GLY A 80 4.30 1.96 -0.21
CA GLY A 80 3.63 2.99 -0.98
C GLY A 80 2.27 3.35 -0.40
N PHE A 81 1.51 4.09 -1.18
CA PHE A 81 0.16 4.55 -0.81
C PHE A 81 -0.74 4.58 -2.04
N PHE A 82 -2.05 4.55 -1.80
CA PHE A 82 -3.05 4.82 -2.82
C PHE A 82 -4.32 5.42 -2.20
N TYR A 83 -5.02 6.23 -2.99
CA TYR A 83 -6.30 6.84 -2.66
C TYR A 83 -7.01 7.35 -3.91
#